data_AF-A0AAD4M7M9-F1
#
_entry.id   AF-A0AAD4M7M9-F1
#
_cell.length_a   1.000
_cell.length_b   1.000
_cell.length_c   1.000
_cell.angle_alpha   90.00
_cell.angle_beta   90.00
_cell.angle_gamma   90.00
#
_symmetry.space_group_name_H-M   'P 1'
#
loop_
_entity.id
_entity.type
_entity.pdbx_description
1 polymer ?
#
loop_
_entity_poly.entity_id
_entity_poly.type
_entity_poly.pdbx_seq_one_letter_code
_entity_poly.pdbx_strand_id
1 'polypeptide(L)'
;MDPIYLDGSSVSVPYEQIEIDDDEEDQLASDLDEQTQIACLPDGEELEPDPDDEATHEGGQTQGTTAVNGKRKHHRKSGERVPGHTLVPATRLENILRADGESGPMSKEAQFALSVATEEFIKRFIRAGHQLSSAEKRSIISYRDMATVAAQSSSLKFLEDIVPLPIPLSVAFESIPSKRKNALTRILRSARVSSRPPSRNLPFSFPHRLTRSLPPQHPQRRQQLPPLPLPPPPPPP
;
A
#
# COMPACT_ATOMS: atom_id res chain seq x y z
N MET A 1 -58.48 -23.27 1.33
CA MET A 1 -58.75 -24.71 1.40
C MET A 1 -59.64 -25.03 0.22
N ASP A 2 -59.04 -25.54 -0.85
CA ASP A 2 -59.47 -26.71 -1.62
C ASP A 2 -58.35 -27.07 -2.64
N PRO A 3 -58.20 -28.35 -3.03
CA PRO A 3 -56.91 -29.00 -3.25
C PRO A 3 -56.61 -29.42 -4.70
N ILE A 4 -55.31 -29.60 -4.97
CA ILE A 4 -54.62 -30.66 -5.77
C ILE A 4 -55.20 -31.01 -7.17
N TYR A 5 -54.39 -30.81 -8.22
CA TYR A 5 -54.02 -31.88 -9.18
C TYR A 5 -52.64 -31.60 -9.78
N LEU A 6 -51.69 -32.48 -9.45
CA LEU A 6 -50.53 -32.79 -10.29
C LEU A 6 -51.05 -33.47 -11.56
N ASP A 7 -50.60 -33.04 -12.73
CA ASP A 7 -50.29 -34.00 -13.79
C ASP A 7 -48.97 -33.60 -14.46
N GLY A 8 -48.01 -34.52 -14.39
CA GLY A 8 -46.70 -34.39 -14.99
C GLY A 8 -46.78 -34.89 -16.42
N SER A 9 -46.68 -33.99 -17.39
CA SER A 9 -46.40 -34.36 -18.77
C SER A 9 -44.95 -34.00 -19.09
N SER A 10 -44.10 -35.00 -18.94
CA SER A 10 -42.76 -35.06 -19.49
C SER A 10 -42.85 -35.04 -21.02
N VAL A 11 -42.58 -33.89 -21.64
CA VAL A 11 -42.27 -33.85 -23.07
C VAL A 11 -40.76 -33.69 -23.20
N SER A 12 -40.12 -34.83 -23.46
CA SER A 12 -38.74 -34.96 -23.89
C SER A 12 -38.53 -34.20 -25.20
N VAL A 13 -37.73 -33.15 -25.17
CA VAL A 13 -37.23 -32.50 -26.38
C VAL A 13 -36.01 -33.31 -26.86
N PRO A 14 -36.01 -33.89 -28.06
CA PRO A 14 -34.83 -34.55 -28.60
C PRO A 14 -33.78 -33.50 -28.95
N TYR A 15 -32.56 -33.70 -28.44
CA TYR A 15 -31.36 -33.00 -28.87
C TYR A 15 -31.05 -33.44 -30.31
N GLU A 16 -31.30 -32.55 -31.28
CA GLU A 16 -30.68 -32.61 -32.60
C GLU A 16 -29.25 -32.07 -32.49
N GLN A 17 -28.33 -32.82 -33.09
CA GLN A 17 -26.92 -32.50 -33.20
C GLN A 17 -26.74 -31.16 -33.93
N ILE A 18 -26.12 -30.19 -33.26
CA ILE A 18 -25.56 -29.02 -33.95
C ILE A 18 -24.26 -29.52 -34.58
N GLU A 19 -24.34 -29.95 -35.83
CA GLU A 19 -23.19 -30.06 -36.72
C GLU A 19 -22.73 -28.62 -37.00
N ILE A 20 -21.52 -28.30 -36.54
CA ILE A 20 -20.84 -27.05 -36.85
C ILE A 20 -20.13 -27.31 -38.17
N ASP A 21 -20.75 -26.90 -39.27
CA ASP A 21 -20.06 -26.77 -40.55
C ASP A 21 -19.17 -25.52 -40.48
N ASP A 22 -17.87 -25.77 -40.25
CA ASP A 22 -16.77 -24.83 -40.48
C ASP A 22 -16.62 -24.64 -42.00
N ASP A 23 -17.27 -23.63 -42.60
CA ASP A 23 -16.92 -23.07 -43.93
C ASP A 23 -17.80 -21.85 -44.27
N GLU A 24 -17.48 -20.65 -43.76
CA GLU A 24 -17.78 -19.37 -44.45
C GLU A 24 -16.73 -18.31 -44.06
N GLU A 25 -15.60 -18.32 -44.77
CA GLU A 25 -14.82 -17.10 -45.02
C GLU A 25 -15.52 -16.33 -46.15
N ASP A 26 -15.97 -15.09 -45.92
CA ASP A 26 -16.01 -14.09 -47.00
C ASP A 26 -16.07 -12.63 -46.52
N GLN A 27 -14.94 -11.94 -46.73
CA GLN A 27 -14.78 -10.60 -47.30
C GLN A 27 -15.63 -9.42 -46.76
N LEU A 28 -15.00 -8.61 -45.90
CA LEU A 28 -15.24 -7.16 -45.88
C LEU A 28 -13.90 -6.41 -45.92
N ALA A 29 -13.31 -6.34 -47.11
CA ALA A 29 -12.42 -5.26 -47.49
C ALA A 29 -13.22 -4.30 -48.39
N SER A 30 -13.51 -3.09 -47.91
CA SER A 30 -13.93 -1.98 -48.75
C SER A 30 -13.05 -0.78 -48.44
N ASP A 31 -11.97 -0.68 -49.21
CA ASP A 31 -11.33 0.59 -49.55
C ASP A 31 -12.38 1.53 -50.13
N LEU A 32 -12.39 2.78 -49.65
CA LEU A 32 -13.04 3.90 -50.32
C LEU A 32 -12.16 5.13 -50.12
N ASP A 33 -11.12 5.20 -50.95
CA ASP A 33 -10.48 6.46 -51.31
C ASP A 33 -11.42 7.25 -52.22
N GLU A 34 -11.75 8.49 -51.88
CA GLU A 34 -11.86 9.54 -52.90
C GLU A 34 -11.68 10.96 -52.32
N GLN A 35 -10.90 11.73 -53.07
CA GLN A 35 -10.32 13.03 -52.78
C GLN A 35 -11.27 14.15 -52.33
N THR A 36 -10.81 14.97 -51.39
CA THR A 36 -10.92 16.44 -51.51
C THR A 36 -9.59 17.12 -51.18
N GLN A 37 -9.09 17.85 -52.18
CA GLN A 37 -7.92 18.73 -52.14
C GLN A 37 -8.21 19.94 -51.24
N ILE A 38 -7.34 20.21 -50.26
CA ILE A 38 -6.97 21.58 -49.90
C ILE A 38 -5.45 21.63 -49.71
N ALA A 39 -4.87 22.59 -50.40
CA ALA A 39 -3.46 22.83 -50.67
C ALA A 39 -2.60 23.17 -49.44
N CYS A 40 -1.37 22.64 -49.49
CA CYS A 40 -0.08 23.34 -49.40
C CYS A 40 0.06 24.59 -48.50
N LEU A 41 1.00 24.57 -47.55
CA LEU A 41 2.36 25.15 -47.70
C LEU A 41 3.23 24.88 -46.44
N PRO A 42 4.57 24.92 -46.57
CA PRO A 42 5.55 24.26 -45.71
C PRO A 42 6.25 25.22 -44.74
N ASP A 43 6.90 24.67 -43.72
CA ASP A 43 8.13 25.13 -43.04
C ASP A 43 8.53 23.94 -42.13
N GLY A 44 9.69 23.30 -42.19
CA GLY A 44 11.00 23.80 -42.56
C GLY A 44 11.88 23.91 -41.32
N GLU A 45 12.03 22.84 -40.51
CA GLU A 45 13.10 22.76 -39.51
C GLU A 45 13.42 21.31 -39.12
N GLU A 46 14.40 20.79 -39.86
CA GLU A 46 15.24 19.65 -39.57
C GLU A 46 16.11 20.01 -38.35
N LEU A 47 15.88 19.37 -37.19
CA LEU A 47 16.79 19.46 -36.06
C LEU A 47 17.64 18.19 -36.02
N GLU A 48 18.86 18.37 -36.53
CA GLU A 48 20.04 17.53 -36.33
C GLU A 48 20.20 17.10 -34.86
N PRO A 49 20.55 15.83 -34.56
CA PRO A 49 20.99 15.44 -33.23
C PRO A 49 22.48 15.80 -33.03
N ASP A 50 22.73 16.66 -32.03
CA ASP A 50 24.07 17.04 -31.51
C ASP A 50 24.98 15.82 -31.28
N PRO A 51 26.21 15.79 -31.83
CA PRO A 51 27.24 14.83 -31.48
C PRO A 51 28.27 15.46 -30.53
N ASP A 52 27.92 15.62 -29.26
CA ASP A 52 28.88 16.01 -28.21
C ASP A 52 28.68 15.14 -26.96
N ASP A 53 29.37 13.99 -26.91
CA ASP A 53 29.74 13.31 -25.66
C ASP A 53 31.05 12.55 -25.90
N GLU A 54 32.16 13.29 -25.87
CA GLU A 54 33.50 12.71 -25.69
C GLU A 54 34.01 12.97 -24.27
N ALA A 55 34.80 12.01 -23.77
CA ALA A 55 35.52 11.92 -22.48
C ALA A 55 34.71 11.27 -21.33
N THR A 56 35.10 10.15 -20.72
CA THR A 56 36.46 9.66 -20.42
C THR A 56 36.44 8.15 -20.15
N HIS A 57 37.42 7.44 -20.72
CA HIS A 57 37.73 6.02 -20.46
C HIS A 57 38.94 5.90 -19.54
N GLU A 58 38.80 5.24 -18.39
CA GLU A 58 39.82 4.46 -17.65
C GLU A 58 39.19 4.00 -16.33
N GLY A 59 39.35 2.79 -15.78
CA GLY A 59 40.06 1.57 -16.10
C GLY A 59 39.94 0.70 -14.84
N GLY A 60 39.53 -0.58 -14.96
CA GLY A 60 39.39 -1.45 -13.79
C GLY A 60 38.77 -2.81 -14.09
N GLN A 61 39.61 -3.74 -14.54
CA GLN A 61 39.28 -5.15 -14.78
C GLN A 61 39.01 -5.90 -13.46
N THR A 62 37.93 -6.69 -13.40
CA THR A 62 37.96 -8.03 -12.78
C THR A 62 37.00 -8.96 -13.55
N GLN A 63 37.49 -10.16 -13.90
CA GLN A 63 36.80 -11.18 -14.70
C GLN A 63 36.19 -12.27 -13.81
N GLY A 64 35.09 -12.84 -14.28
CA GLY A 64 34.51 -14.15 -13.89
C GLY A 64 33.10 -14.04 -13.27
N THR A 65 32.01 -14.63 -13.79
CA THR A 65 31.80 -15.66 -14.82
C THR A 65 30.32 -15.65 -15.30
N THR A 66 30.12 -15.80 -16.61
CA THR A 66 28.98 -16.40 -17.36
C THR A 66 27.53 -15.88 -17.16
N ALA A 67 27.02 -15.29 -18.25
CA ALA A 67 25.65 -14.82 -18.47
C ALA A 67 24.69 -15.92 -18.96
N VAL A 68 23.40 -15.84 -18.57
CA VAL A 68 22.25 -16.02 -19.50
C VAL A 68 21.06 -15.14 -19.05
N ASN A 69 20.91 -14.02 -19.76
CA ASN A 69 19.69 -13.52 -20.41
C ASN A 69 18.42 -13.15 -19.59
N GLY A 70 18.22 -11.83 -19.43
CA GLY A 70 16.92 -11.23 -19.15
C GLY A 70 16.87 -9.82 -19.73
N LYS A 71 16.38 -9.70 -20.97
CA LYS A 71 16.12 -8.44 -21.70
C LYS A 71 15.63 -7.36 -20.74
N ARG A 72 16.34 -6.23 -20.67
CA ARG A 72 15.89 -5.03 -19.93
C ARG A 72 14.55 -4.62 -20.54
N LYS A 73 13.46 -5.02 -19.88
CA LYS A 73 12.09 -4.68 -20.25
C LYS A 73 12.06 -3.17 -20.42
N HIS A 74 11.70 -2.73 -21.62
CA HIS A 74 11.36 -1.34 -21.93
C HIS A 74 10.60 -0.77 -20.73
N HIS A 75 11.08 0.34 -20.17
CA HIS A 75 10.39 1.03 -19.09
C HIS A 75 8.97 1.31 -19.59
N ARG A 76 8.01 0.49 -19.14
CA ARG A 76 6.59 0.71 -19.44
C ARG A 76 6.29 2.08 -18.88
N LYS A 77 5.68 2.97 -19.69
CA LYS A 77 5.20 4.26 -19.21
C LYS A 77 4.43 4.02 -17.91
N SER A 78 5.00 4.49 -16.81
CA SER A 78 4.57 4.16 -15.47
C SER A 78 3.16 4.69 -15.26
N GLY A 79 2.15 3.83 -15.34
CA GLY A 79 0.76 4.20 -15.06
C GLY A 79 -0.26 3.74 -16.08
N GLU A 80 0.14 3.22 -17.25
CA GLU A 80 -0.84 2.64 -18.18
C GLU A 80 -1.19 1.20 -17.80
N ARG A 81 -2.50 0.97 -17.59
CA ARG A 81 -3.02 -0.33 -17.19
C ARG A 81 -3.25 -1.22 -18.42
N VAL A 82 -2.67 -2.42 -18.40
CA VAL A 82 -3.04 -3.49 -19.35
C VAL A 82 -4.35 -4.13 -18.88
N PRO A 83 -5.34 -4.35 -19.77
CA PRO A 83 -6.58 -5.06 -19.44
C PRO A 83 -6.29 -6.41 -18.76
N GLY A 84 -7.08 -6.77 -17.75
CA GLY A 84 -6.87 -7.99 -16.97
C GLY A 84 -5.72 -7.95 -15.94
N HIS A 85 -4.91 -6.88 -15.93
CA HIS A 85 -3.84 -6.67 -14.95
C HIS A 85 -4.08 -5.42 -14.10
N THR A 86 -3.34 -5.31 -13.00
CA THR A 86 -3.34 -4.16 -12.09
C THR A 86 -1.93 -3.59 -11.95
N LEU A 87 -1.85 -2.31 -11.62
CA LEU A 87 -0.58 -1.59 -11.41
C LEU A 87 0.01 -1.91 -10.03
N VAL A 88 -0.86 -2.18 -9.05
CA VAL A 88 -0.45 -2.56 -7.70
C VAL A 88 -0.06 -4.04 -7.67
N PRO A 89 1.20 -4.40 -7.34
CA PRO A 89 1.62 -5.80 -7.28
C PRO A 89 0.87 -6.59 -6.20
N ALA A 90 0.37 -7.78 -6.55
CA ALA A 90 -0.37 -8.64 -5.63
C ALA A 90 0.42 -8.98 -4.36
N THR A 91 1.72 -9.25 -4.47
CA THR A 91 2.59 -9.53 -3.32
C THR A 91 2.67 -8.36 -2.33
N ARG A 92 2.64 -7.11 -2.83
CA ARG A 92 2.64 -5.93 -1.98
C ARG A 92 1.32 -5.81 -1.23
N LEU A 93 0.20 -6.09 -1.88
CA LEU A 93 -1.13 -6.11 -1.24
C LEU A 93 -1.20 -7.15 -0.12
N GLU A 94 -0.78 -8.38 -0.37
CA GLU A 94 -0.79 -9.43 0.64
C GLU A 94 0.09 -9.10 1.86
N ASN A 95 1.24 -8.44 1.62
CA ASN A 95 2.13 -8.04 2.71
C ASN A 95 1.53 -6.91 3.56
N ILE A 96 0.82 -5.96 2.93
CA ILE A 96 0.12 -4.88 3.65
C ILE A 96 -1.03 -5.47 4.49
N LEU A 97 -1.84 -6.37 3.91
CA LEU A 97 -2.95 -7.01 4.62
C LEU A 97 -2.45 -7.83 5.83
N ARG A 98 -1.38 -8.62 5.65
CA ARG A 98 -0.76 -9.36 6.75
C ARG A 98 -0.21 -8.46 7.85
N ALA A 99 0.35 -7.31 7.50
CA ALA A 99 0.83 -6.32 8.46
C ALA A 99 -0.32 -5.67 9.25
N ASP A 100 -1.51 -5.58 8.65
CA ASP A 100 -2.74 -5.04 9.27
C ASP A 100 -3.50 -6.07 10.14
N GLY A 101 -3.00 -7.31 10.21
CA GLY A 101 -3.60 -8.39 10.99
C GLY A 101 -4.59 -9.27 10.22
N GLU A 102 -4.77 -9.03 8.92
CA GLU A 102 -5.54 -9.93 8.05
C GLU A 102 -4.68 -11.13 7.66
N SER A 103 -5.09 -12.32 8.10
CA SER A 103 -4.29 -13.55 7.98
C SER A 103 -4.97 -14.65 7.15
N GLY A 104 -6.16 -14.39 6.60
CA GLY A 104 -6.89 -15.34 5.77
C GLY A 104 -6.44 -15.34 4.30
N PRO A 105 -6.54 -16.48 3.59
CA PRO A 105 -6.35 -16.52 2.15
C PRO A 105 -7.50 -15.77 1.44
N MET A 106 -7.16 -14.83 0.56
CA MET A 106 -8.14 -14.12 -0.29
C MET A 106 -8.24 -14.75 -1.68
N SER A 107 -9.44 -14.75 -2.27
CA SER A 107 -9.61 -15.21 -3.66
C SER A 107 -8.90 -14.27 -4.64
N LYS A 108 -8.49 -14.80 -5.80
CA LYS A 108 -7.78 -14.01 -6.84
C LYS A 108 -8.63 -12.83 -7.33
N GLU A 109 -9.94 -13.03 -7.46
CA GLU A 109 -10.89 -11.99 -7.85
C GLU A 109 -11.01 -10.90 -6.78
N ALA A 110 -11.02 -11.26 -5.50
CA ALA A 110 -11.03 -10.29 -4.41
C ALA A 110 -9.72 -9.48 -4.35
N GLN A 111 -8.57 -10.13 -4.53
CA GLN A 111 -7.28 -9.44 -4.62
C GLN A 111 -7.25 -8.46 -5.80
N PHE A 112 -7.79 -8.87 -6.96
CA PHE A 112 -7.91 -8.01 -8.14
C PHE A 112 -8.84 -6.81 -7.87
N ALA A 113 -10.05 -7.05 -7.34
CA ALA A 113 -10.99 -5.98 -7.02
C ALA A 113 -10.41 -4.97 -6.02
N LEU A 114 -9.73 -5.46 -4.97
CA LEU A 114 -9.06 -4.62 -3.99
C LEU A 114 -7.95 -3.79 -4.65
N SER A 115 -7.12 -4.40 -5.51
CA SER A 115 -6.06 -3.67 -6.21
C SER A 115 -6.60 -2.54 -7.08
N VAL A 116 -7.66 -2.79 -7.87
CA VAL A 116 -8.33 -1.75 -8.67
C VAL A 116 -8.94 -0.67 -7.77
N ALA A 117 -9.56 -1.06 -6.66
CA ALA A 117 -10.12 -0.11 -5.70
C ALA A 117 -9.04 0.81 -5.10
N THR A 118 -7.86 0.26 -4.76
CA THR A 118 -6.74 1.08 -4.26
C THR A 118 -6.20 2.06 -5.31
N GLU A 119 -6.15 1.66 -6.58
CA GLU A 119 -5.77 2.56 -7.67
C GLU A 119 -6.77 3.71 -7.82
N GLU A 120 -8.06 3.40 -7.85
CA GLU A 120 -9.12 4.40 -7.95
C GLU A 120 -9.18 5.31 -6.72
N PHE A 121 -8.92 4.77 -5.52
CA PHE A 121 -8.81 5.56 -4.31
C PHE A 121 -7.70 6.62 -4.44
N ILE A 122 -6.49 6.23 -4.86
CA ILE A 122 -5.36 7.16 -5.01
C ILE A 122 -5.69 8.23 -6.07
N LYS A 123 -6.27 7.83 -7.22
CA LYS A 123 -6.69 8.79 -8.27
C LYS A 123 -7.71 9.80 -7.74
N ARG A 124 -8.73 9.34 -7.01
CA ARG A 124 -9.77 10.21 -6.44
C ARG A 124 -9.19 11.14 -5.37
N PHE A 125 -8.30 10.64 -4.53
CA PHE A 125 -7.66 11.45 -3.49
C PHE A 125 -6.80 12.57 -4.07
N ILE A 126 -5.97 12.25 -5.07
CA ILE A 126 -5.13 13.25 -5.76
C ILE A 126 -6.00 14.24 -6.54
N ARG A 127 -7.07 13.78 -7.22
CA ARG A 127 -7.99 14.65 -7.94
C ARG A 127 -8.65 15.67 -7.01
N ALA A 128 -9.06 15.26 -5.82
CA ALA A 128 -9.63 16.17 -4.83
C ALA A 128 -8.60 17.21 -4.35
N GLY A 129 -7.34 16.80 -4.10
CA GLY A 129 -6.26 17.74 -3.79
C GLY A 129 -5.99 18.73 -4.92
N HIS A 130 -5.97 18.26 -6.17
CA HIS A 130 -5.79 19.09 -7.35
C HIS A 130 -6.92 20.10 -7.54
N GLN A 131 -8.17 19.74 -7.23
CA GLN A 131 -9.29 20.68 -7.28
C GLN A 131 -9.09 21.83 -6.30
N LEU A 132 -8.58 21.55 -5.10
CA LEU A 132 -8.30 22.58 -4.10
C LEU A 132 -7.13 23.48 -4.52
N SER A 133 -6.03 22.91 -5.03
CA SER A 133 -4.90 23.70 -5.53
C SER A 133 -5.30 24.56 -6.74
N SER A 134 -6.11 24.01 -7.64
CA SER A 134 -6.63 24.72 -8.81
C SER A 134 -7.57 25.86 -8.43
N ALA A 135 -8.39 25.68 -7.39
CA ALA A 135 -9.23 26.76 -6.85
C ALA A 135 -8.39 27.93 -6.33
N GLU A 136 -7.20 27.66 -5.80
CA GLU A 136 -6.22 28.66 -5.37
C GLU A 136 -5.27 29.12 -6.50
N LYS A 137 -5.58 28.78 -7.75
CA LYS A 137 -4.82 29.12 -8.96
C LYS A 137 -3.37 28.61 -8.96
N ARG A 138 -3.13 27.48 -8.30
CA ARG A 138 -1.82 26.79 -8.30
C ARG A 138 -1.89 25.50 -9.10
N SER A 139 -0.88 25.28 -9.92
CA SER A 139 -0.70 24.03 -10.68
C SER A 139 -0.03 22.91 -9.88
N ILE A 140 0.61 23.26 -8.76
CA ILE A 140 1.33 22.31 -7.89
C ILE A 140 0.47 22.03 -6.65
N ILE A 141 0.25 20.75 -6.37
CA ILE A 141 -0.46 20.28 -5.17
C ILE A 141 0.47 20.39 -3.97
N SER A 142 0.04 21.09 -2.93
CA SER A 142 0.75 21.18 -1.66
C SER A 142 0.23 20.16 -0.65
N TYR A 143 1.06 19.80 0.34
CA TYR A 143 0.62 18.94 1.45
C TYR A 143 -0.61 19.50 2.17
N ARG A 144 -0.68 20.85 2.31
CA ARG A 144 -1.82 21.53 2.92
C ARG A 144 -3.14 21.19 2.21
N ASP A 145 -3.10 21.05 0.88
CA ASP A 145 -4.29 20.75 0.09
C ASP A 145 -4.78 19.32 0.40
N MET A 146 -3.86 18.35 0.42
CA MET A 146 -4.17 16.95 0.73
C MET A 146 -4.69 16.78 2.18
N ALA A 147 -4.06 17.46 3.15
CA ALA A 147 -4.49 17.42 4.55
C ALA A 147 -5.87 18.08 4.75
N THR A 148 -6.16 19.15 4.00
CA THR A 148 -7.47 19.81 4.03
C THR A 148 -8.55 18.89 3.46
N VAL A 149 -8.28 18.21 2.34
CA VAL A 149 -9.20 17.24 1.72
C VAL A 149 -9.50 16.08 2.67
N ALA A 150 -8.48 15.55 3.36
CA ALA A 150 -8.65 14.48 4.36
C ALA A 150 -9.54 14.92 5.54
N ALA A 151 -9.42 16.17 5.99
CA ALA A 151 -10.21 16.70 7.10
C ALA A 151 -11.66 17.06 6.71
N GLN A 152 -11.88 17.51 5.47
CA GLN A 152 -13.18 18.00 4.99
C GLN A 152 -14.12 16.88 4.54
N SER A 153 -13.60 15.85 3.87
CA SER A 153 -14.44 14.79 3.30
C SER A 153 -14.72 13.69 4.32
N SER A 154 -16.01 13.39 4.56
CA SER A 154 -16.42 12.31 5.47
C SER A 154 -15.88 10.94 5.04
N SER A 155 -15.79 10.68 3.75
CA SER A 155 -15.26 9.43 3.18
C SER A 155 -13.75 9.28 3.34
N LEU A 156 -13.03 10.38 3.61
CA LEU A 156 -11.58 10.40 3.80
C LEU A 156 -11.19 10.62 5.26
N LYS A 157 -12.16 10.68 6.18
CA LYS A 157 -11.93 10.94 7.60
C LYS A 157 -11.02 9.89 8.27
N PHE A 158 -10.96 8.69 7.72
CA PHE A 158 -10.02 7.65 8.17
C PHE A 158 -8.54 8.03 7.97
N LEU A 159 -8.24 9.02 7.13
CA LEU A 159 -6.89 9.53 6.90
C LEU A 159 -6.49 10.64 7.89
N GLU A 160 -7.37 11.10 8.77
CA GLU A 160 -7.11 12.25 9.66
C GLU A 160 -5.84 12.08 10.52
N ASP A 161 -5.61 10.85 11.00
CA ASP A 161 -4.42 10.51 11.79
C ASP A 161 -3.16 10.28 10.93
N ILE A 162 -3.33 9.95 9.64
CA ILE A 162 -2.24 9.64 8.70
C ILE A 162 -1.74 10.90 7.97
N VAL A 163 -2.66 11.81 7.65
CA VAL A 163 -2.40 13.07 6.93
C VAL A 163 -2.92 14.24 7.78
N PRO A 164 -2.28 14.54 8.92
CA PRO A 164 -2.73 15.57 9.83
C PRO A 164 -2.57 16.98 9.25
N LEU A 165 -3.44 17.90 9.68
CA LEU A 165 -3.35 19.32 9.31
C LEU A 165 -2.04 19.94 9.83
N PRO A 166 -1.32 20.70 8.99
CA PRO A 166 -0.10 21.36 9.41
C PRO A 166 -0.40 22.43 10.46
N ILE A 167 0.31 22.36 11.58
CA ILE A 167 0.27 23.38 12.63
C ILE A 167 1.46 24.35 12.48
N PRO A 168 1.25 25.66 12.71
CA PRO A 168 2.36 26.61 12.64
C PRO A 168 3.38 26.33 13.74
N LEU A 169 4.65 26.66 13.45
CA LEU A 169 5.77 26.31 14.32
C LEU A 169 5.67 26.91 15.73
N SER A 170 5.16 28.14 15.85
CA SER A 170 4.91 28.80 17.14
C SER A 170 3.96 27.97 18.02
N VAL A 171 2.83 27.54 17.47
CA VAL A 171 1.85 26.70 18.16
C VAL A 171 2.44 25.31 18.47
N ALA A 172 3.27 24.77 17.58
CA ALA A 172 3.94 23.50 17.83
C ALA A 172 4.79 23.58 19.11
N PHE A 173 5.63 24.61 19.27
CA PHE A 173 6.49 24.78 20.47
C PHE A 173 5.69 24.89 21.77
N GLU A 174 4.58 25.61 21.75
CA GLU A 174 3.67 25.72 22.91
C GLU A 174 2.97 24.39 23.21
N SER A 175 2.66 23.60 22.18
CA SER A 175 1.96 22.32 22.33
C SER A 175 2.85 21.16 22.81
N ILE A 176 4.18 21.25 22.68
CA ILE A 176 5.13 20.21 23.09
C ILE A 176 5.05 19.88 24.59
N PRO A 177 5.15 20.83 25.54
CA PRO A 177 5.10 20.52 26.97
C PRO A 177 3.76 19.88 27.36
N SER A 178 2.65 20.31 26.76
CA SER A 178 1.31 19.78 27.03
C SER A 178 1.11 18.37 26.44
N LYS A 179 1.55 18.13 25.19
CA LYS A 179 1.53 16.79 24.57
C LYS A 179 2.42 15.81 25.34
N ARG A 180 3.59 16.25 25.81
CA ARG A 180 4.49 15.43 26.65
C ARG A 180 3.85 15.04 27.97
N LYS A 181 3.18 15.99 28.65
CA LYS A 181 2.42 15.71 29.88
C LYS A 181 1.28 14.71 29.62
N ASN A 182 0.47 14.94 28.57
CA ASN A 182 -0.63 14.04 28.22
C ASN A 182 -0.17 12.63 27.85
N ALA A 183 0.94 12.50 27.09
CA ALA A 183 1.52 11.20 26.76
C ALA A 183 1.97 10.45 28.03
N LEU A 184 2.65 11.15 28.95
CA LEU A 184 3.08 10.61 30.23
C LEU A 184 1.86 10.18 31.07
N THR A 185 0.83 11.02 31.17
CA THR A 185 -0.41 10.68 31.88
C THR A 185 -1.11 9.48 31.27
N ARG A 186 -1.13 9.33 29.94
CA ARG A 186 -1.71 8.16 29.27
C ARG A 186 -0.94 6.87 29.61
N ILE A 187 0.39 6.93 29.60
CA ILE A 187 1.26 5.80 29.97
C ILE A 187 1.05 5.44 31.44
N LEU A 188 1.05 6.42 32.35
CA LEU A 188 0.80 6.17 33.78
C LEU A 188 -0.60 5.61 34.05
N ARG A 189 -1.62 6.11 33.34
CA ARG A 189 -3.00 5.65 33.49
C ARG A 189 -3.19 4.23 32.96
N SER A 190 -2.54 3.89 31.84
CA SER A 190 -2.47 2.53 31.32
C SER A 190 -1.75 1.58 32.28
N ALA A 191 -0.60 2.00 32.83
CA ALA A 191 0.15 1.21 33.82
C ALA A 191 -0.65 0.96 35.11
N ARG A 192 -1.43 1.95 35.58
CA ARG A 192 -2.26 1.84 36.79
C ARG A 192 -3.48 0.93 36.63
N VAL A 193 -3.98 0.75 35.40
CA VAL A 193 -5.07 -0.22 35.11
C VAL A 193 -4.55 -1.66 35.09
N SER A 194 -3.31 -1.88 34.64
CA SER A 194 -2.69 -3.20 34.61
C SER A 194 -2.29 -3.74 36.00
N SER A 195 -2.17 -2.88 37.01
CA SER A 195 -1.69 -3.26 38.36
C SER A 195 -2.80 -3.44 39.40
N ARG A 196 -4.08 -3.52 39.01
CA ARG A 196 -5.18 -3.77 39.97
C ARG A 196 -5.25 -5.28 40.26
N PRO A 197 -4.83 -5.75 41.46
CA PRO A 197 -4.96 -7.17 41.78
C PRO A 197 -6.45 -7.55 41.81
N PRO A 198 -6.85 -8.74 41.31
CA PRO A 198 -8.23 -9.19 41.42
C PRO A 198 -8.59 -9.28 42.91
N SER A 199 -9.65 -8.57 43.31
CA SER A 199 -10.22 -8.67 44.65
C SER A 199 -10.67 -10.12 44.90
N ARG A 200 -9.82 -10.91 45.55
CA ARG A 200 -10.19 -12.21 46.10
C ARG A 200 -11.11 -11.98 47.30
N ASN A 201 -12.41 -12.17 47.08
CA ASN A 201 -13.33 -12.47 48.17
C ASN A 201 -12.89 -13.82 48.78
N LEU A 202 -12.36 -13.77 50.01
CA LEU A 202 -12.10 -14.97 50.81
C LEU A 202 -13.23 -15.12 51.83
N PRO A 203 -14.00 -16.23 51.81
CA PRO A 203 -14.69 -16.69 52.99
C PRO A 203 -13.84 -17.73 53.74
N PHE A 204 -13.82 -17.56 55.06
CA PHE A 204 -13.69 -18.59 56.10
C PHE A 204 -12.42 -19.49 56.18
N SER A 205 -11.70 -19.27 57.30
CA SER A 205 -11.26 -20.25 58.30
C SER A 205 -11.13 -21.72 57.88
N PHE A 206 -9.92 -22.31 58.04
CA PHE A 206 -9.64 -23.40 59.00
C PHE A 206 -8.11 -23.58 59.19
N PRO A 207 -7.66 -24.15 60.33
CA PRO A 207 -6.27 -24.08 60.80
C PRO A 207 -5.41 -25.33 60.47
N HIS A 208 -4.13 -25.23 60.89
CA HIS A 208 -3.11 -26.28 61.11
C HIS A 208 -1.87 -26.26 60.19
N ARG A 209 -0.85 -25.56 60.69
CA ARG A 209 0.50 -26.05 60.99
C ARG A 209 1.01 -27.23 60.14
N LEU A 210 2.01 -26.97 59.30
CA LEU A 210 3.25 -27.75 59.29
C LEU A 210 4.46 -26.85 58.97
N THR A 211 5.48 -27.03 59.78
CA THR A 211 6.81 -26.44 59.71
C THR A 211 7.56 -26.93 58.47
N ARG A 212 8.17 -26.03 57.69
CA ARG A 212 9.26 -26.42 56.79
C ARG A 212 10.28 -25.30 56.60
N SER A 213 11.34 -25.43 57.39
CA SER A 213 12.75 -25.10 57.12
C SER A 213 13.10 -24.16 55.95
N LEU A 214 13.72 -23.02 56.29
CA LEU A 214 14.46 -22.13 55.40
C LEU A 214 15.69 -22.83 54.77
N PRO A 215 15.93 -22.69 53.46
CA PRO A 215 17.27 -22.82 52.90
C PRO A 215 18.00 -21.45 52.85
N PRO A 216 19.34 -21.42 52.95
CA PRO A 216 20.14 -20.21 53.11
C PRO A 216 20.28 -19.38 51.82
N GLN A 217 20.37 -18.07 52.01
CA GLN A 217 20.60 -17.05 50.99
C GLN A 217 22.00 -17.19 50.38
N HIS A 218 22.08 -17.32 49.05
CA HIS A 218 23.32 -17.25 48.29
C HIS A 218 23.57 -15.78 47.89
N PRO A 219 24.77 -15.21 48.10
CA PRO A 219 25.05 -13.83 47.72
C PRO A 219 25.15 -13.63 46.22
N GLN A 220 24.61 -12.49 45.79
CA GLN A 220 24.53 -11.92 44.45
C GLN A 220 25.86 -12.01 43.67
N ARG A 221 25.87 -12.75 42.57
CA ARG A 221 26.91 -12.62 41.55
C ARG A 221 26.59 -11.41 40.67
N ARG A 222 27.19 -10.28 41.04
CA ARG A 222 27.22 -9.03 40.26
C ARG A 222 27.69 -9.36 38.83
N GLN A 223 26.76 -9.43 37.87
CA GLN A 223 27.13 -9.52 36.46
C GLN A 223 27.68 -8.16 36.03
N GLN A 224 28.99 -8.13 35.83
CA GLN A 224 29.73 -6.98 35.36
C GLN A 224 29.52 -6.90 33.84
N LEU A 225 28.87 -5.83 33.37
CA LEU A 225 28.78 -5.51 31.95
C LEU A 225 30.19 -5.31 31.37
N PRO A 226 30.52 -5.89 30.20
CA PRO A 226 31.80 -5.64 29.55
C PRO A 226 31.91 -4.17 29.13
N PRO A 227 33.11 -3.55 29.21
CA PRO A 227 33.30 -2.17 28.78
C PRO A 227 33.09 -2.03 27.28
N LEU A 228 32.39 -0.96 26.88
CA LEU A 228 32.16 -0.59 25.49
C LEU A 228 33.50 -0.26 24.78
N PRO A 229 33.67 -0.63 23.50
CA PRO A 229 34.87 -0.30 22.74
C PRO A 229 34.98 1.21 22.50
N LEU A 230 36.20 1.74 22.64
CA LEU A 230 36.53 3.15 22.40
C LEU A 230 36.38 3.52 20.91
N PRO A 231 35.95 4.75 20.59
CA PRO A 231 35.89 5.23 19.21
C PRO A 231 37.30 5.42 18.62
N PRO A 232 37.45 5.25 17.29
CA PRO A 232 38.74 5.41 16.62
C PRO A 232 39.23 6.87 16.64
N PRO A 233 40.55 7.10 16.66
CA PRO A 233 41.10 8.45 16.68
C PRO A 233 40.85 9.19 15.35
N PRO A 234 40.74 10.53 15.38
CA PRO A 234 40.57 11.33 14.18
C PRO A 234 41.83 11.27 13.28
N PRO A 235 41.66 11.42 11.96
CA PRO A 235 42.77 11.41 11.02
C PRO A 235 43.71 12.61 11.25
N PRO A 236 45.03 12.44 11.01
CA PRO A 236 46.00 13.51 11.14
C PRO A 236 45.77 14.61 10.09
N PRO A 237 46.26 15.85 10.36
CA PRO A 237 46.06 17.02 9.50
C PRO A 237 46.74 16.89 8.14
#